data_AF-B7LBQ9-F1
#
_entry.id   AF-B7LBQ9-F1
#
_cell.length_a   1.000
_cell.length_b   1.000
_cell.length_c   1.000
_cell.angle_alpha   90.00
_cell.angle_beta   90.00
_cell.angle_gamma   90.00
#
_symmetry.space_group_name_H-M   'P 1'
#
loop_
_entity.id
_entity.type
_entity.pdbx_description
1 polymer ?
#
loop_
_entity_poly.entity_id
_entity_poly.type
_entity_poly.pdbx_seq_one_letter_code
_entity_poly.pdbx_strand_id
1 'polypeptide(L)'
;MSKIDYQALRELAKQATQGEWVAFISPGTDTYAVHTPGDERCGDIIKWPGFDGQKNAENNAEFIAAFNPKVVQALLDERERNQQYIKRRDQENEDIALTVGKLRVELEETKSKLNEQRKYYEGVISDGSKRIAELEAREIKPAKGEVLVVVSGFTGCGKSAIAGEIEIAMKAIGVPVQWTNGDAEKRMTGADWLTAIEMYKPTVRIVEVNVPRAAGIRIKEGE
;
A
#
# COMPACT_ATOMS: atom_id res chain seq x y z
N MET A 1 54.14 6.58 -0.30
CA MET A 1 53.92 6.29 -1.73
C MET A 1 53.87 7.61 -2.47
N SER A 2 54.80 7.85 -3.39
CA SER A 2 54.71 9.00 -4.30
C SER A 2 53.46 8.83 -5.19
N LYS A 3 52.72 9.91 -5.40
CA LYS A 3 51.54 9.91 -6.28
C LYS A 3 52.04 9.73 -7.71
N ILE A 4 51.57 8.70 -8.41
CA ILE A 4 51.89 8.50 -9.83
C ILE A 4 51.30 9.68 -10.62
N ASP A 5 52.14 10.34 -11.40
CA ASP A 5 51.70 11.35 -12.37
C ASP A 5 51.29 10.67 -13.67
N TYR A 6 49.98 10.43 -13.80
CA TYR A 6 49.39 9.78 -14.96
C TYR A 6 49.48 10.64 -16.23
N GLN A 7 49.56 11.97 -16.11
CA GLN A 7 49.70 12.85 -17.26
C GLN A 7 51.12 12.77 -17.79
N ALA A 8 52.11 12.84 -16.89
CA ALA A 8 53.50 12.62 -17.27
C ALA A 8 53.71 11.24 -17.91
N LEU A 9 53.09 10.19 -17.35
CA LEU A 9 53.16 8.84 -17.92
C LEU A 9 52.52 8.76 -19.32
N ARG A 10 51.39 9.45 -19.54
CA ARG A 10 50.75 9.52 -20.87
C ARG A 10 51.63 10.21 -21.89
N GLU A 11 52.27 11.32 -21.53
CA GLU A 11 53.17 12.04 -22.44
C GLU A 11 54.43 11.23 -22.76
N LEU A 12 55.01 10.54 -21.77
CA LEU A 12 56.12 9.60 -22.00
C LEU A 12 55.70 8.46 -22.95
N ALA A 13 54.51 7.89 -22.76
CA ALA A 13 54.00 6.84 -23.65
C ALA A 13 53.79 7.35 -25.08
N LYS A 14 53.29 8.57 -25.28
CA LYS A 14 53.15 9.15 -26.63
C LYS A 14 54.50 9.39 -27.32
N GLN A 15 55.53 9.78 -26.57
CA GLN A 15 56.86 10.07 -27.10
C GLN A 15 57.67 8.80 -27.41
N ALA A 16 57.38 7.69 -26.74
CA ALA A 16 58.04 6.42 -26.96
C ALA A 16 57.69 5.79 -28.32
N THR A 17 58.50 4.84 -28.78
CA THR A 17 58.25 4.10 -30.03
C THR A 17 56.93 3.35 -29.95
N GLN A 18 55.98 3.69 -30.83
CA GLN A 18 54.68 3.03 -30.88
C GLN A 18 54.80 1.65 -31.53
N GLY A 19 53.95 0.72 -31.11
CA GLY A 19 53.88 -0.64 -31.65
C GLY A 19 54.18 -1.71 -30.62
N GLU A 20 54.35 -2.94 -31.10
CA GLU A 20 54.70 -4.09 -30.25
C GLU A 20 56.18 -4.05 -29.91
N TRP A 21 56.47 -4.33 -28.65
CA TRP A 21 57.82 -4.46 -28.13
C TRP A 21 58.02 -5.91 -27.72
N VAL A 22 59.23 -6.43 -27.93
CA VAL A 22 59.62 -7.81 -27.65
C VAL A 22 60.87 -7.78 -26.77
N ALA A 23 60.96 -8.73 -25.84
CA ALA A 23 62.16 -8.92 -25.05
C ALA A 23 63.18 -9.74 -25.86
N PHE A 24 64.39 -9.21 -25.96
CA PHE A 24 65.55 -9.93 -26.47
C PHE A 24 66.32 -10.52 -25.29
N ILE A 25 66.43 -11.84 -25.27
CA ILE A 25 67.03 -12.60 -24.17
C ILE A 25 68.17 -13.44 -24.75
N SER A 26 69.41 -13.11 -24.40
CA SER A 26 70.60 -13.87 -24.78
C SER A 26 71.46 -14.20 -23.56
N PRO A 27 71.21 -15.36 -22.92
CA PRO A 27 71.97 -15.78 -21.74
C PRO A 27 73.46 -15.99 -22.04
N GLY A 28 73.81 -16.43 -23.26
CA GLY A 28 75.19 -16.68 -23.65
C GLY A 28 76.07 -15.43 -23.76
N THR A 29 75.46 -14.26 -23.93
CA THR A 29 76.17 -12.97 -23.99
C THR A 29 75.80 -12.04 -22.83
N ASP A 30 75.07 -12.55 -21.82
CA ASP A 30 74.45 -11.79 -20.73
C ASP A 30 73.69 -10.53 -21.21
N THR A 31 72.97 -10.66 -22.32
CA THR A 31 72.33 -9.51 -22.98
C THR A 31 70.82 -9.63 -22.89
N TYR A 32 70.20 -8.67 -22.20
CA TYR A 32 68.75 -8.59 -21.99
C TYR A 32 68.30 -7.18 -22.38
N ALA A 33 67.45 -7.06 -23.39
CA ALA A 33 67.03 -5.78 -23.95
C ALA A 33 65.57 -5.83 -24.44
N VAL A 34 65.02 -4.66 -24.78
CA VAL A 34 63.70 -4.55 -25.41
C VAL A 34 63.87 -3.97 -26.81
N HIS A 35 63.25 -4.61 -27.80
CA HIS A 35 63.36 -4.24 -29.22
C HIS A 35 62.01 -4.35 -29.92
N THR A 36 61.97 -4.00 -31.21
CA THR A 36 60.77 -4.18 -32.05
C THR A 36 60.87 -5.48 -32.86
N PRO A 37 59.75 -6.16 -33.20
CA PRO A 37 59.76 -7.46 -33.91
C PRO A 37 60.52 -7.53 -35.24
N GLY A 38 60.87 -6.40 -35.85
CA GLY A 38 61.62 -6.31 -37.11
C GLY A 38 63.08 -5.90 -36.95
N ASP A 39 63.56 -5.70 -35.72
CA ASP A 39 64.94 -5.35 -35.45
C ASP A 39 65.75 -6.64 -35.17
N GLU A 40 66.58 -7.05 -36.14
CA GLU A 40 67.38 -8.27 -36.09
C GLU A 40 68.64 -8.14 -35.23
N ARG A 41 69.00 -6.93 -34.78
CA ARG A 41 70.10 -6.67 -33.84
C ARG A 41 70.16 -5.18 -33.50
N CYS A 42 69.88 -4.83 -32.26
CA CYS A 42 70.37 -3.57 -31.70
C CYS A 42 71.91 -3.59 -31.79
N GLY A 43 72.53 -2.62 -32.46
CA GLY A 43 73.99 -2.46 -32.45
C GLY A 43 74.55 -2.31 -31.02
N ASP A 44 75.88 -2.43 -30.84
CA ASP A 44 76.65 -2.32 -29.59
C ASP A 44 75.80 -2.26 -28.31
N ILE A 45 75.15 -3.37 -27.97
CA ILE A 45 74.42 -3.49 -26.72
C ILE A 45 75.47 -3.49 -25.61
N ILE A 46 75.70 -2.33 -24.99
CA ILE A 46 76.43 -2.25 -23.73
C ILE A 46 75.72 -3.23 -22.79
N LYS A 47 76.45 -4.23 -22.27
CA LYS A 47 75.93 -5.20 -21.28
C LYS A 47 75.16 -4.41 -20.23
N TRP A 48 73.83 -4.42 -20.32
CA TRP A 48 72.99 -3.76 -19.33
C TRP A 48 72.82 -4.76 -18.20
N PRO A 49 73.39 -4.51 -17.01
CA PRO A 49 73.30 -5.46 -15.91
C PRO A 49 71.92 -5.45 -15.25
N GLY A 50 70.88 -4.91 -15.90
CA GLY A 50 69.61 -4.60 -15.25
C GLY A 50 69.80 -3.60 -14.10
N PHE A 51 68.85 -3.61 -13.16
CA PHE A 51 68.90 -2.78 -11.95
C PHE A 51 69.56 -3.48 -10.76
N ASP A 52 69.82 -4.78 -10.87
CA ASP A 52 70.16 -5.67 -9.76
C ASP A 52 71.33 -6.63 -10.04
N GLY A 53 72.19 -6.28 -11.00
CA GLY A 53 73.37 -7.10 -11.33
C GLY A 53 73.00 -8.40 -12.06
N GLN A 54 72.05 -8.31 -12.99
CA GLN A 54 71.55 -9.33 -13.91
C GLN A 54 70.64 -10.40 -13.32
N LYS A 55 70.36 -10.36 -12.02
CA LYS A 55 69.52 -11.37 -11.36
C LYS A 55 68.11 -11.45 -11.95
N ASN A 56 67.51 -10.32 -12.32
CA ASN A 56 66.18 -10.26 -12.92
C ASN A 56 66.16 -9.61 -14.32
N ALA A 57 67.29 -9.57 -15.02
CA ALA A 57 67.39 -8.83 -16.28
C ALA A 57 66.43 -9.37 -17.36
N GLU A 58 66.24 -10.68 -17.43
CA GLU A 58 65.25 -11.33 -18.29
C GLU A 58 63.82 -10.87 -17.97
N ASN A 59 63.38 -11.07 -16.71
CA ASN A 59 62.07 -10.66 -16.23
C ASN A 59 61.79 -9.16 -16.44
N ASN A 60 62.79 -8.31 -16.24
CA ASN A 60 62.68 -6.87 -16.45
C ASN A 60 62.46 -6.52 -17.92
N ALA A 61 63.19 -7.18 -18.84
CA ALA A 61 63.02 -6.97 -20.27
C ALA A 61 61.63 -7.44 -20.73
N GLU A 62 61.18 -8.62 -20.29
CA GLU A 62 59.84 -9.11 -20.57
C GLU A 62 58.75 -8.17 -20.05
N PHE A 63 58.89 -7.69 -18.81
CA PHE A 63 57.94 -6.75 -18.22
C PHE A 63 57.86 -5.44 -19.00
N ILE A 64 59.01 -4.84 -19.36
CA ILE A 64 59.05 -3.57 -20.11
C ILE A 64 58.48 -3.77 -21.53
N ALA A 65 58.77 -4.90 -22.18
CA ALA A 65 58.22 -5.23 -23.48
C ALA A 65 56.68 -5.41 -23.44
N ALA A 66 56.18 -6.11 -22.42
CA ALA A 66 54.75 -6.28 -22.20
C ALA A 66 54.06 -4.95 -21.85
N PHE A 67 54.72 -4.09 -21.07
CA PHE A 67 54.23 -2.77 -20.67
C PHE A 67 54.63 -1.67 -21.67
N ASN A 68 54.50 -1.97 -22.96
CA ASN A 68 54.80 -1.04 -24.04
C ASN A 68 53.85 0.17 -24.06
N PRO A 69 54.18 1.23 -24.82
CA PRO A 69 53.40 2.46 -24.84
C PRO A 69 51.92 2.30 -25.23
N LYS A 70 51.58 1.29 -26.05
CA LYS A 70 50.20 1.00 -26.44
C LYS A 70 49.40 0.46 -25.25
N VAL A 71 49.99 -0.46 -24.49
CA VAL A 71 49.36 -1.02 -23.28
C VAL A 71 49.19 0.06 -22.21
N VAL A 72 50.21 0.91 -21.99
CA VAL A 72 50.13 2.03 -21.04
C VAL A 72 48.98 2.96 -21.38
N GLN A 73 48.86 3.37 -22.64
CA GLN A 73 47.77 4.26 -23.08
C GLN A 73 46.40 3.64 -22.87
N ALA A 74 46.22 2.35 -23.23
CA ALA A 74 44.96 1.64 -23.04
C ALA A 74 44.54 1.57 -21.56
N LEU A 75 45.49 1.29 -20.65
CA LEU A 75 45.23 1.26 -19.21
C LEU A 75 44.89 2.66 -18.66
N LEU A 76 45.52 3.72 -19.17
CA LEU A 76 45.21 5.09 -18.80
C LEU A 76 43.81 5.50 -19.28
N ASP A 77 43.43 5.13 -20.51
CA ASP A 77 42.09 5.37 -21.07
C ASP A 77 41.01 4.62 -20.28
N GLU A 78 41.27 3.37 -19.90
CA GLU A 78 40.37 2.59 -19.03
C GLU A 78 40.23 3.24 -17.64
N ARG A 79 41.33 3.66 -17.04
CA ARG A 79 41.33 4.36 -15.75
C ARG A 79 40.51 5.65 -15.81
N GLU A 80 40.70 6.47 -16.84
CA GLU A 80 39.96 7.73 -17.02
C GLU A 80 38.45 7.46 -17.19
N ARG A 81 38.06 6.47 -18.01
CA ARG A 81 36.66 6.05 -18.15
C ARG A 81 36.06 5.58 -16.83
N ASN A 82 36.80 4.78 -16.06
CA ASN A 82 36.36 4.31 -14.74
C ASN A 82 36.19 5.47 -13.75
N GLN A 83 37.09 6.46 -13.77
CA GLN A 83 36.94 7.66 -12.94
C GLN A 83 35.72 8.49 -13.31
N GLN A 84 35.45 8.64 -14.60
CA GLN A 84 34.23 9.33 -15.06
C GLN A 84 32.96 8.56 -14.67
N TYR A 85 32.99 7.23 -14.76
CA TYR A 85 31.88 6.38 -14.32
C TYR A 85 31.59 6.56 -12.82
N ILE A 86 32.62 6.51 -11.97
CA ILE A 86 32.47 6.73 -10.52
C ILE A 86 31.84 8.09 -10.24
N LYS A 87 32.34 9.16 -10.86
CA LYS A 87 31.75 10.51 -10.69
C LYS A 87 30.27 10.58 -11.08
N ARG A 88 29.88 9.93 -12.18
CA ARG A 88 28.46 9.88 -12.59
C ARG A 88 27.61 9.10 -11.60
N ARG A 89 28.12 7.98 -11.09
CA ARG A 89 27.43 7.17 -10.07
C ARG A 89 27.28 7.91 -8.76
N ASP A 90 28.29 8.66 -8.34
CA ASP A 90 28.23 9.49 -7.14
C ASP A 90 27.16 10.58 -7.29
N GLN A 91 27.09 11.25 -8.45
CA GLN A 91 26.04 12.23 -8.73
C GLN A 91 24.64 11.60 -8.74
N GLU A 92 24.48 10.46 -9.42
CA GLU A 92 23.21 9.73 -9.46
C GLU A 92 22.77 9.29 -8.05
N ASN A 93 23.71 8.81 -7.22
CA ASN A 93 23.42 8.43 -5.85
C ASN A 93 23.00 9.63 -4.99
N GLU A 94 23.60 10.80 -5.21
CA GLU A 94 23.19 12.05 -4.53
C GLU A 94 21.77 12.46 -4.92
N ASP A 95 21.44 12.44 -6.22
CA ASP A 95 20.09 12.75 -6.71
C ASP A 95 19.04 11.76 -6.19
N ILE A 96 19.39 10.46 -6.14
CA ILE A 96 18.56 9.42 -5.53
C ILE A 96 18.36 9.70 -4.04
N ALA A 97 19.40 10.04 -3.30
CA ALA A 97 19.31 10.34 -1.87
C ALA A 97 18.37 11.54 -1.60
N LEU A 98 18.47 12.59 -2.41
CA LEU A 98 17.58 13.75 -2.33
C LEU A 98 16.12 13.37 -2.62
N THR A 99 15.89 12.56 -3.65
CA THR A 99 14.54 12.11 -4.05
C THR A 99 13.91 11.22 -2.98
N VAL A 100 14.66 10.24 -2.47
CA VAL A 100 14.24 9.37 -1.36
C VAL A 100 13.95 10.20 -0.11
N GLY A 101 14.75 11.23 0.17
CA GLY A 101 14.50 12.17 1.26
C GLY A 101 13.14 12.86 1.15
N LYS A 102 12.81 13.41 -0.02
CA LYS A 102 11.51 14.06 -0.27
C LYS A 102 10.34 13.09 -0.12
N LEU A 103 10.44 11.91 -0.75
CA LEU A 103 9.39 10.89 -0.68
C LEU A 103 9.14 10.40 0.75
N ARG A 104 10.17 10.34 1.60
CA ARG A 104 10.00 9.97 3.01
C ARG A 104 9.19 11.01 3.78
N VAL A 105 9.42 12.30 3.53
CA VAL A 105 8.64 13.38 4.15
C VAL A 105 7.19 13.34 3.69
N GLU A 106 6.95 13.24 2.38
CA GLU A 106 5.60 13.14 1.81
C GLU A 106 4.85 11.90 2.33
N LEU A 107 5.55 10.77 2.47
CA LEU A 107 4.98 9.55 3.04
C LEU A 107 4.57 9.74 4.51
N GLU A 108 5.37 10.46 5.30
CA GLU A 108 5.04 10.71 6.71
C GLU A 108 3.85 11.66 6.83
N GLU A 109 3.79 12.71 6.01
CA GLU A 109 2.65 13.63 5.96
C GLU A 109 1.35 12.92 5.57
N THR A 110 1.39 12.07 4.54
CA THR A 110 0.22 11.30 4.09
C THR A 110 -0.24 10.29 5.14
N LYS A 111 0.68 9.62 5.83
CA LYS A 111 0.36 8.75 6.97
C LYS A 111 -0.28 9.52 8.13
N SER A 112 0.22 10.71 8.45
CA SER A 112 -0.36 11.55 9.50
C SER A 112 -1.81 11.92 9.17
N LYS A 113 -2.06 12.41 7.94
CA LYS A 113 -3.41 12.72 7.46
C LYS A 113 -4.35 11.52 7.50
N LEU A 114 -3.87 10.34 7.09
CA LEU A 114 -4.66 9.10 7.14
C LEU A 114 -5.02 8.73 8.59
N ASN A 115 -4.10 8.90 9.53
CA ASN A 115 -4.34 8.63 10.94
C ASN A 115 -5.36 9.61 11.54
N GLU A 116 -5.29 10.89 11.17
CA GLU A 116 -6.29 11.90 11.56
C GLU A 116 -7.69 11.54 11.04
N GLN A 117 -7.80 11.18 9.75
CA GLN A 117 -9.05 10.71 9.17
C GLN A 117 -9.60 9.47 9.88
N ARG A 118 -8.73 8.51 10.20
CA ARG A 118 -9.13 7.30 10.94
C ARG A 118 -9.73 7.66 12.29
N LYS A 119 -9.07 8.53 13.06
CA LYS A 119 -9.56 9.00 14.36
C LYS A 119 -10.91 9.71 14.25
N TYR A 120 -11.09 10.53 13.22
CA TYR A 120 -12.36 11.21 12.96
C TYR A 120 -13.49 10.20 12.72
N TYR A 121 -13.30 9.24 11.80
CA TYR A 121 -14.31 8.23 11.51
C TYR A 121 -14.61 7.32 12.70
N GLU A 122 -13.59 6.95 13.48
CA GLU A 122 -13.76 6.19 14.71
C GLU A 122 -14.65 6.94 15.72
N GLY A 123 -14.47 8.26 15.85
CA GLY A 123 -15.34 9.11 16.66
C GLY A 123 -16.79 9.12 16.17
N VAL A 124 -17.01 9.37 14.88
CA VAL A 124 -18.35 9.37 14.27
C VAL A 124 -19.06 8.04 14.45
N ILE A 125 -18.36 6.93 14.25
CA ILE A 125 -18.91 5.58 14.42
C ILE A 125 -19.24 5.31 15.89
N SER A 126 -18.38 5.73 16.81
CA SER A 126 -18.61 5.58 18.25
C SER A 126 -19.86 6.33 18.70
N ASP A 127 -20.00 7.60 18.31
CA ASP A 127 -21.16 8.41 18.67
C ASP A 127 -22.45 7.92 18.00
N GLY A 128 -22.36 7.50 16.73
CA GLY A 128 -23.48 6.83 16.04
C GLY A 128 -23.91 5.55 16.74
N SER A 129 -22.97 4.72 17.17
CA SER A 129 -23.24 3.47 17.89
C SER A 129 -23.92 3.72 19.23
N LYS A 130 -23.47 4.73 19.99
CA LYS A 130 -24.15 5.15 21.23
C LYS A 130 -25.58 5.59 20.96
N ARG A 131 -25.79 6.39 19.90
CA ARG A 131 -27.14 6.86 19.55
C ARG A 131 -28.06 5.72 19.14
N ILE A 132 -27.57 4.74 18.40
CA ILE A 132 -28.34 3.53 18.05
C ILE A 132 -28.71 2.77 19.32
N ALA A 133 -27.75 2.52 20.23
CA ALA A 133 -28.02 1.83 21.49
C ALA A 133 -29.07 2.57 22.35
N GLU A 134 -29.04 3.90 22.40
CA GLU A 134 -30.08 4.71 23.07
C GLU A 134 -31.45 4.54 22.43
N LEU A 135 -31.53 4.50 21.10
CA LEU A 135 -32.78 4.33 20.37
C LEU A 135 -33.33 2.91 20.54
N GLU A 136 -32.48 1.88 20.45
CA GLU A 136 -32.84 0.49 20.68
C GLU A 136 -33.31 0.25 22.12
N ALA A 137 -32.71 0.93 23.11
CA ALA A 137 -33.16 0.85 24.50
C ALA A 137 -34.53 1.52 24.73
N ARG A 138 -34.90 2.50 23.90
CA ARG A 138 -36.23 3.14 23.91
C ARG A 138 -37.28 2.37 23.10
N GLU A 139 -36.84 1.48 22.23
CA GLU A 139 -37.72 0.66 21.40
C GLU A 139 -38.42 -0.40 22.25
N ILE A 140 -39.75 -0.39 22.25
CA ILE A 140 -40.56 -1.38 22.95
C ILE A 140 -40.70 -2.59 22.02
N LYS A 141 -40.17 -3.75 22.45
CA LYS A 141 -40.23 -4.99 21.67
C LYS A 141 -41.39 -5.87 22.15
N PRO A 142 -42.23 -6.43 21.25
CA PRO A 142 -43.29 -7.35 21.65
C PRO A 142 -42.71 -8.67 22.20
N ALA A 143 -43.35 -9.24 23.20
CA ALA A 143 -43.08 -10.60 23.65
C ALA A 143 -43.54 -11.63 22.60
N LYS A 144 -43.02 -12.87 22.71
CA LYS A 144 -43.39 -13.94 21.78
C LYS A 144 -44.88 -14.27 21.88
N GLY A 145 -45.61 -14.09 20.79
CA GLY A 145 -47.07 -14.28 20.74
C GLY A 145 -47.89 -13.04 21.12
N GLU A 146 -47.22 -11.92 21.43
CA GLU A 146 -47.86 -10.63 21.68
C GLU A 146 -47.94 -9.82 20.37
N VAL A 147 -49.05 -9.14 20.15
CA VAL A 147 -49.20 -8.12 19.11
C VAL A 147 -49.10 -6.75 19.76
N LEU A 148 -47.96 -6.08 19.59
CA LEU A 148 -47.75 -4.73 20.09
C LEU A 148 -48.26 -3.70 19.08
N VAL A 149 -49.20 -2.85 19.50
CA VAL A 149 -49.69 -1.71 18.73
C VAL A 149 -49.16 -0.42 19.35
N VAL A 150 -48.29 0.30 18.63
CA VAL A 150 -47.75 1.59 19.05
C VAL A 150 -48.47 2.71 18.32
N VAL A 151 -49.27 3.50 19.03
CA VAL A 151 -49.95 4.69 18.50
C VAL A 151 -49.13 5.93 18.87
N SER A 152 -48.47 6.55 17.90
CA SER A 152 -47.59 7.70 18.08
C SER A 152 -48.08 8.94 17.32
N GLY A 153 -47.66 10.14 17.77
CA GLY A 153 -48.13 11.42 17.22
C GLY A 153 -48.12 12.57 18.24
N PHE A 154 -48.31 13.80 17.77
CA PHE A 154 -48.28 15.01 18.60
C PHE A 154 -49.38 15.03 19.68
N THR A 155 -49.17 15.76 20.77
CA THR A 155 -50.19 15.95 21.80
C THR A 155 -51.46 16.57 21.19
N GLY A 156 -52.63 16.02 21.49
CA GLY A 156 -53.91 16.49 20.94
C GLY A 156 -54.31 15.95 19.56
N CYS A 157 -53.50 15.11 18.89
CA CYS A 157 -53.85 14.57 17.56
C CYS A 157 -54.83 13.37 17.57
N GLY A 158 -55.49 13.09 18.70
CA GLY A 158 -56.48 12.02 18.79
C GLY A 158 -55.93 10.60 19.04
N LYS A 159 -54.65 10.44 19.42
CA LYS A 159 -54.04 9.13 19.71
C LYS A 159 -54.84 8.28 20.70
N SER A 160 -55.32 8.91 21.78
CA SER A 160 -56.05 8.23 22.84
C SER A 160 -57.43 7.75 22.36
N ALA A 161 -58.03 8.43 21.37
CA ALA A 161 -59.27 7.98 20.74
C ALA A 161 -59.03 6.69 19.94
N ILE A 162 -58.00 6.67 19.08
CA ILE A 162 -57.63 5.49 18.30
C ILE A 162 -57.23 4.32 19.20
N ALA A 163 -56.41 4.56 20.23
CA ALA A 163 -56.02 3.54 21.19
C ALA A 163 -57.23 2.98 21.97
N GLY A 164 -58.20 3.84 22.31
CA GLY A 164 -59.46 3.44 22.94
C GLY A 164 -60.36 2.60 22.03
N GLU A 165 -60.49 2.97 20.76
CA GLU A 165 -61.24 2.19 19.76
C GLU A 165 -60.66 0.78 19.58
N ILE A 166 -59.33 0.69 19.51
CA ILE A 166 -58.63 -0.60 19.42
C ILE A 166 -58.88 -1.44 20.70
N GLU A 167 -58.80 -0.83 21.89
CA GLU A 167 -59.07 -1.53 23.16
C GLU A 167 -60.49 -2.11 23.19
N ILE A 168 -61.49 -1.33 22.78
CA ILE A 168 -62.90 -1.77 22.74
C ILE A 168 -63.07 -2.91 21.74
N ALA A 169 -62.56 -2.77 20.52
CA ALA A 169 -62.69 -3.76 19.47
C ALA A 169 -62.05 -5.11 19.88
N MET A 170 -60.85 -5.08 20.45
CA MET A 170 -60.14 -6.28 20.89
C MET A 170 -60.84 -6.97 22.08
N LYS A 171 -61.35 -6.20 23.05
CA LYS A 171 -62.16 -6.73 24.15
C LYS A 171 -63.45 -7.40 23.65
N ALA A 172 -64.11 -6.82 22.64
CA ALA A 172 -65.33 -7.37 22.06
C ALA A 172 -65.13 -8.73 21.38
N ILE A 173 -63.95 -8.99 20.82
CA ILE A 173 -63.58 -10.29 20.22
C ILE A 173 -62.90 -11.25 21.21
N GLY A 174 -62.84 -10.89 22.50
CA GLY A 174 -62.27 -11.72 23.55
C GLY A 174 -60.74 -11.76 23.61
N VAL A 175 -60.05 -10.84 22.93
CA VAL A 175 -58.59 -10.71 23.00
C VAL A 175 -58.21 -9.89 24.25
N PRO A 176 -57.34 -10.40 25.14
CA PRO A 176 -56.90 -9.64 26.30
C PRO A 176 -56.05 -8.44 25.87
N VAL A 177 -56.39 -7.25 26.39
CA VAL A 177 -55.70 -5.99 26.08
C VAL A 177 -55.13 -5.37 27.35
N GLN A 178 -53.89 -4.90 27.25
CA GLN A 178 -53.25 -4.06 28.25
C GLN A 178 -52.82 -2.74 27.62
N TRP A 179 -53.33 -1.62 28.11
CA TRP A 179 -52.90 -0.29 27.68
C TRP A 179 -51.91 0.29 28.70
N THR A 180 -50.63 0.21 28.39
CA THR A 180 -49.54 0.76 29.22
C THR A 180 -49.41 2.29 29.01
N ASN A 181 -49.14 3.05 30.09
CA ASN A 181 -49.04 4.53 30.08
C ASN A 181 -50.31 5.35 29.71
N GLY A 182 -51.49 4.73 29.57
CA GLY A 182 -52.73 5.42 29.17
C GLY A 182 -53.49 6.16 30.28
N ASP A 183 -53.19 5.88 31.55
CA ASP A 183 -54.05 6.30 32.67
C ASP A 183 -54.08 7.81 32.92
N ALA A 184 -53.00 8.53 32.62
CA ALA A 184 -52.95 9.99 32.77
C ALA A 184 -53.80 10.70 31.70
N GLU A 185 -53.80 10.23 30.45
CA GLU A 185 -54.64 10.79 29.38
C GLU A 185 -56.11 10.38 29.53
N LYS A 186 -56.40 9.12 29.88
CA LYS A 186 -57.78 8.63 30.11
C LYS A 186 -58.51 9.42 31.18
N ARG A 187 -57.84 9.72 32.30
CA ARG A 187 -58.41 10.48 33.43
C ARG A 187 -58.66 11.96 33.11
N MET A 188 -57.85 12.58 32.23
CA MET A 188 -58.08 13.96 31.81
C MET A 188 -59.33 14.13 30.92
N THR A 189 -59.68 13.11 30.13
CA THR A 189 -60.84 13.18 29.23
C THR A 189 -62.16 12.69 29.84
N GLY A 190 -62.14 12.12 31.05
CA GLY A 190 -63.35 11.68 31.77
C GLY A 190 -64.14 10.57 31.06
N ALA A 191 -63.52 9.83 30.13
CA ALA A 191 -64.20 8.86 29.31
C ALA A 191 -64.37 7.52 30.07
N ASP A 192 -65.55 7.35 30.70
CA ASP A 192 -66.02 6.06 31.18
C ASP A 192 -66.54 5.24 30.00
N TRP A 193 -65.64 4.45 29.41
CA TRP A 193 -65.91 3.69 28.19
C TRP A 193 -66.90 2.54 28.40
N LEU A 194 -67.21 2.15 29.64
CA LEU A 194 -68.20 1.10 29.92
C LEU A 194 -69.59 1.49 29.38
N THR A 195 -69.97 2.76 29.52
CA THR A 195 -71.27 3.28 29.03
C THR A 195 -71.25 3.49 27.50
N ALA A 196 -70.08 3.83 26.94
CA ALA A 196 -69.92 4.02 25.50
C ALA A 196 -70.02 2.71 24.71
N ILE A 197 -69.62 1.57 25.30
CA ILE A 197 -69.72 0.24 24.69
C ILE A 197 -71.17 -0.17 24.39
N GLU A 198 -72.13 0.17 25.26
CA GLU A 198 -73.55 -0.13 25.02
C GLU A 198 -74.19 0.72 23.92
N MET A 199 -73.70 1.95 23.73
CA MET A 199 -74.17 2.86 22.67
C MET A 199 -73.47 2.64 21.32
N TYR A 200 -72.27 2.07 21.33
CA TYR A 200 -71.47 1.89 20.12
C TYR A 200 -71.87 0.59 19.40
N LYS A 201 -72.79 0.72 18.43
CA LYS A 201 -73.19 -0.36 17.50
C LYS A 201 -72.63 -0.11 16.10
N PRO A 202 -71.34 -0.34 15.84
CA PRO A 202 -70.79 -0.15 14.50
C PRO A 202 -71.42 -1.16 13.54
N THR A 203 -71.72 -0.72 12.32
CA THR A 203 -72.21 -1.61 11.28
C THR A 203 -71.02 -2.11 10.48
N VAL A 204 -70.67 -3.39 10.65
CA VAL A 204 -69.59 -4.02 9.88
C VAL A 204 -70.21 -4.81 8.73
N ARG A 205 -69.87 -4.45 7.50
CA ARG A 205 -70.22 -5.22 6.31
C ARG A 205 -69.01 -5.99 5.84
N ILE A 206 -69.01 -7.31 6.05
CA ILE A 206 -68.00 -8.22 5.52
C ILE A 206 -68.52 -8.76 4.19
N VAL A 207 -67.75 -8.60 3.11
CA VAL A 207 -68.03 -9.22 1.81
C VAL A 207 -66.90 -10.20 1.54
N GLU A 208 -67.20 -11.48 1.70
CA GLU A 208 -66.32 -12.54 1.26
C GLU A 208 -66.58 -12.81 -0.23
N VAL A 209 -65.55 -12.63 -1.07
CA VAL A 209 -65.61 -12.97 -2.49
C VAL A 209 -64.83 -14.26 -2.69
N ASN A 210 -65.55 -15.37 -2.85
CA ASN A 210 -64.94 -16.64 -3.20
C ASN A 210 -64.70 -16.71 -4.71
N VAL A 211 -63.44 -16.73 -5.12
CA VAL A 211 -63.08 -16.99 -6.52
C VAL A 211 -62.97 -18.50 -6.70
N PRO A 212 -63.85 -19.16 -7.50
CA PRO A 212 -63.81 -20.61 -7.65
C PRO A 212 -62.48 -21.05 -8.23
N ARG A 213 -61.84 -22.04 -7.61
CA ARG A 213 -60.71 -22.74 -8.24
C ARG A 213 -61.24 -23.41 -9.50
N ALA A 214 -60.61 -23.15 -10.65
CA ALA A 214 -60.95 -23.82 -11.90
C ALA A 214 -60.97 -25.34 -11.69
N ALA A 215 -62.04 -26.00 -12.15
CA ALA A 215 -62.19 -27.45 -12.07
C ALA A 215 -61.05 -28.12 -12.87
N GLY A 216 -59.99 -28.53 -12.18
CA GLY A 216 -58.82 -29.13 -12.82
C GLY A 216 -57.64 -29.45 -11.90
N ILE A 217 -57.53 -28.84 -10.72
CA ILE A 217 -56.39 -29.11 -9.83
C ILE A 217 -56.81 -30.13 -8.77
N ARG A 218 -56.56 -31.42 -9.05
CA ARG A 218 -56.59 -32.49 -8.04
C ARG A 218 -55.46 -32.25 -7.04
N ILE A 219 -55.80 -32.05 -5.77
CA ILE A 219 -54.82 -32.18 -4.68
C ILE A 219 -54.67 -33.68 -4.44
N LYS A 220 -53.45 -34.22 -4.61
CA LYS A 220 -53.14 -35.57 -4.14
C LYS A 220 -53.22 -35.55 -2.62
N GLU A 221 -54.18 -36.25 -2.05
CA GLU A 221 -54.09 -36.70 -0.66
C GLU A 221 -52.93 -37.71 -0.61
N GLY A 222 -51.91 -37.40 0.19
CA GLY A 222 -50.79 -38.29 0.47
C GLY A 222 -51.13 -39.23 1.63
N GLU A 223 -50.66 -40.48 1.53
CA GLU A 223 -50.55 -41.44 2.64
C GLU A 223 -49.71 -40.88 3.80
#